data_AF-A0A3G1KZV9-F1
#
_entry.id   AF-A0A3G1KZV9-F1
#
_cell.length_a   1.000
_cell.length_b   1.000
_cell.length_c   1.000
_cell.angle_alpha   90.00
_cell.angle_beta   90.00
_cell.angle_gamma   90.00
#
_symmetry.space_group_name_H-M   'P 1'
#
loop_
_entity.id
_entity.type
_entity.pdbx_description
1 polymer ?
#
loop_
_entity_poly.entity_id
_entity_poly.type
_entity_poly.pdbx_seq_one_letter_code
_entity_poly.pdbx_strand_id
1 'polypeptide(L)'
;MALTLKLGGVDKTDLLRRGDLKITDELNTRSTADFTLTDGSGLYRSEPGTPVEIWDGATLVFAGTVDELEETKFLGIPSLEEQVPCVDYCQVCDRFLVAETYQNVVAGAIVRDILVKYLQTDGIGAGTIQDGPVIQKAIFPYMTVTQCFNEICELTGYQWNINPDKTLRFFERTTYSAPWSIDSTNPNCDFREVKVRRHRDNYRNRQYLRGGTDISLPQTRTFKGNGETTVFSVDLPIATTPTVLVNGVSKTVGIRNVDQNKEWYWQKGDKEISQAQGGAKLSASETLTVTYQGFYPIVIVSENPGAIGERKTVEGGSGIYEAMEYQAKIETKDAAFQYSDGLLRKYASIGRVLNYATFTPGLRAGQLQSINIPEHNIHNELFLISKVTISDPGSWDQRLAYEVEALDGETVGGWTNFFRKLTENKAEYVIRENEILVKLLTFRDSVMLPKVEDDITYNLHQYLICGNGTICGTGVMI
;
A
#
# COMPACT_ATOMS: atom_id res chain seq x y z
N MET A 1 2.53 27.82 -24.46
CA MET A 1 3.80 27.07 -24.58
C MET A 1 3.43 25.77 -25.27
N ALA A 2 4.27 25.27 -26.17
CA ALA A 2 3.90 24.14 -27.01
C ALA A 2 4.02 22.82 -26.25
N LEU A 3 3.06 21.94 -26.46
CA LEU A 3 3.14 20.52 -26.14
C LEU A 3 4.36 19.88 -26.83
N THR A 4 5.09 19.00 -26.15
CA THR A 4 6.14 18.19 -26.76
C THR A 4 6.01 16.73 -26.33
N LEU A 5 5.95 15.82 -27.30
CA LEU A 5 5.94 14.37 -27.10
C LEU A 5 7.28 13.78 -27.56
N LYS A 6 7.95 13.03 -26.70
CA LYS A 6 9.14 12.25 -27.06
C LYS A 6 8.92 10.77 -26.86
N LEU A 7 9.37 9.98 -27.84
CA LEU A 7 9.41 8.51 -27.80
C LEU A 7 10.84 8.05 -28.02
N GLY A 8 11.37 7.25 -27.10
CA GLY A 8 12.77 6.81 -27.13
C GLY A 8 13.78 7.97 -27.10
N GLY A 9 13.38 9.11 -26.52
CA GLY A 9 14.18 10.34 -26.48
C GLY A 9 14.14 11.20 -27.75
N VAL A 10 13.42 10.77 -28.80
CA VAL A 10 13.26 11.51 -30.06
C VAL A 10 11.93 12.26 -30.04
N ASP A 11 11.94 13.52 -30.47
CA ASP A 11 10.71 14.32 -30.63
C ASP A 11 9.82 13.73 -31.73
N LYS A 12 8.57 13.42 -31.36
CA LYS A 12 7.53 12.84 -32.21
C LYS A 12 6.24 13.65 -32.17
N THR A 13 6.30 14.90 -31.73
CA THR A 13 5.14 15.78 -31.58
C THR A 13 4.36 15.93 -32.90
N ASP A 14 5.06 15.97 -34.04
CA ASP A 14 4.42 16.10 -35.36
C ASP A 14 3.57 14.87 -35.76
N LEU A 15 3.80 13.71 -35.14
CA LEU A 15 3.00 12.50 -35.37
C LEU A 15 1.78 12.46 -34.45
N LEU A 16 1.76 13.22 -33.36
CA LEU A 16 0.66 13.19 -32.39
C LEU A 16 -0.63 13.71 -33.01
N ARG A 17 -1.69 12.91 -32.95
CA ARG A 17 -3.03 13.35 -33.31
C ARG A 17 -3.49 14.41 -32.32
N ARG A 18 -3.71 15.61 -32.84
CA ARG A 18 -4.19 16.76 -32.09
C ARG A 18 -5.56 16.50 -31.47
N GLY A 19 -5.73 16.88 -30.20
CA GLY A 19 -6.98 16.74 -29.46
C GLY A 19 -7.20 15.38 -28.81
N ASP A 20 -6.24 14.45 -28.95
CA ASP A 20 -6.43 13.05 -28.55
C ASP A 20 -5.63 12.66 -27.29
N LEU A 21 -4.57 13.40 -27.00
CA LEU A 21 -3.76 13.14 -25.82
C LEU A 21 -4.59 13.26 -24.54
N LYS A 22 -4.54 12.22 -23.71
CA LYS A 22 -5.10 12.19 -22.37
C LYS A 22 -4.14 11.52 -21.39
N ILE A 23 -3.93 12.16 -20.24
CA ILE A 23 -3.15 11.64 -19.12
C ILE A 23 -4.07 11.61 -17.91
N THR A 24 -4.08 10.50 -17.19
CA THR A 24 -4.84 10.34 -15.95
C THR A 24 -3.89 10.05 -14.80
N ASP A 25 -3.90 10.90 -13.79
CA ASP A 25 -3.19 10.71 -12.53
C ASP A 25 -4.21 10.69 -11.38
N GLU A 26 -4.32 9.56 -10.68
CA GLU A 26 -5.35 9.34 -9.65
C GLU A 26 -4.75 8.66 -8.42
N LEU A 27 -5.23 9.10 -7.24
CA LEU A 27 -4.70 8.66 -5.97
C LEU A 27 -4.77 7.14 -5.79
N ASN A 28 -3.66 6.53 -5.36
CA ASN A 28 -3.51 5.09 -5.16
C ASN A 28 -3.68 4.25 -6.45
N THR A 29 -3.52 4.86 -7.62
CA THR A 29 -3.49 4.18 -8.92
C THR A 29 -2.19 4.54 -9.65
N ARG A 30 -1.89 3.84 -10.75
CA ARG A 30 -0.79 4.23 -11.63
C ARG A 30 -1.24 5.37 -12.54
N SER A 31 -0.36 6.35 -12.77
CA SER A 31 -0.64 7.34 -13.79
C SER A 31 -0.54 6.68 -15.18
N THR A 32 -1.46 7.03 -16.08
CA THR A 32 -1.52 6.50 -17.44
C THR A 32 -1.59 7.64 -18.45
N ALA A 33 -1.11 7.40 -19.67
CA ALA A 33 -1.30 8.30 -20.79
C ALA A 33 -1.79 7.51 -22.00
N ASP A 34 -2.64 8.10 -22.82
CA ASP A 34 -3.16 7.52 -24.05
C ASP A 34 -3.20 8.62 -25.13
N PHE A 35 -2.80 8.26 -26.33
CA PHE A 35 -2.80 9.13 -27.50
C PHE A 35 -2.66 8.33 -28.79
N THR A 36 -3.11 8.91 -29.90
CA THR A 36 -2.90 8.35 -31.24
C THR A 36 -1.74 9.03 -31.95
N LEU A 37 -0.88 8.24 -32.60
CA LEU A 37 0.10 8.71 -33.58
C LEU A 37 -0.43 8.48 -34.99
N THR A 38 -0.22 9.44 -35.90
CA THR A 38 -0.52 9.32 -37.33
C THR A 38 0.74 9.54 -38.15
N ASP A 39 1.34 8.45 -38.65
CA ASP A 39 2.48 8.53 -39.56
C ASP A 39 2.00 8.53 -41.01
N GLY A 40 2.20 9.65 -41.72
CA GLY A 40 1.84 9.79 -43.13
C GLY A 40 2.62 8.88 -44.09
N SER A 41 3.80 8.39 -43.69
CA SER A 41 4.61 7.48 -44.50
C SER A 41 4.23 6.00 -44.30
N GLY A 42 3.65 5.68 -43.15
CA GLY A 42 3.29 4.33 -42.73
C GLY A 42 4.47 3.41 -42.45
N LEU A 43 5.64 3.97 -42.14
CA LEU A 43 6.89 3.26 -41.89
C LEU A 43 7.33 3.33 -40.42
N TYR A 44 6.93 4.38 -39.70
CA TYR A 44 7.24 4.51 -38.29
C TYR A 44 6.35 3.56 -37.49
N ARG A 45 6.97 2.83 -36.57
CA ARG A 45 6.28 2.07 -35.52
C ARG A 45 6.94 2.26 -34.18
N SER A 46 6.12 2.38 -33.15
CA SER A 46 6.58 2.33 -31.76
C SER A 46 6.76 0.88 -31.31
N GLU A 47 7.54 0.64 -30.26
CA GLU A 47 7.66 -0.70 -29.65
C GLU A 47 7.18 -0.67 -28.18
N PRO A 48 6.50 -1.72 -27.69
CA PRO A 48 6.22 -1.84 -26.26
C PRO A 48 7.49 -1.72 -25.42
N GLY A 49 7.42 -1.00 -24.31
CA GLY A 49 8.57 -0.66 -23.48
C GLY A 49 9.35 0.59 -23.92
N THR A 50 9.02 1.20 -25.07
CA THR A 50 9.66 2.46 -25.50
C THR A 50 9.42 3.55 -24.45
N PRO A 51 10.47 4.25 -23.96
CA PRO A 51 10.31 5.38 -23.04
C PRO A 51 9.48 6.51 -23.66
N VAL A 52 8.54 7.04 -22.89
CA VAL A 52 7.66 8.15 -23.28
C VAL A 52 7.87 9.32 -22.35
N GLU A 53 7.95 10.53 -22.91
CA GLU A 53 7.94 11.79 -22.16
C GLU A 53 6.96 12.77 -22.80
N ILE A 54 6.10 13.36 -21.98
CA ILE A 54 5.15 14.38 -22.40
C ILE A 54 5.41 15.65 -21.62
N TRP A 55 5.62 16.75 -22.34
CA TRP A 55 6.03 18.05 -21.80
C TRP A 55 4.97 19.11 -22.10
N ASP A 56 4.64 19.92 -21.10
CA ASP A 56 3.90 21.18 -21.24
C ASP A 56 4.88 22.35 -21.07
N GLY A 57 5.40 22.86 -22.19
CA GLY A 57 6.52 23.79 -22.18
C GLY A 57 7.76 23.17 -21.53
N ALA A 58 8.18 23.73 -20.39
CA ALA A 58 9.34 23.22 -19.63
C ALA A 58 8.97 22.16 -18.57
N THR A 59 7.68 21.88 -18.37
CA THR A 59 7.23 20.98 -17.30
C THR A 59 7.01 19.58 -17.86
N LEU A 60 7.72 18.59 -17.33
CA LEU A 60 7.48 17.18 -17.63
C LEU A 60 6.22 16.71 -16.89
N VAL A 61 5.11 16.58 -17.62
CA VAL A 61 3.80 16.23 -17.04
C VAL A 61 3.66 14.73 -16.85
N PHE A 62 4.17 13.92 -17.78
CA PHE A 62 4.15 12.46 -17.73
C PHE A 62 5.44 11.88 -18.27
N ALA A 63 5.90 10.79 -17.64
CA ALA A 63 6.93 9.94 -18.20
C ALA A 63 6.72 8.50 -17.76
N GLY A 64 7.02 7.58 -18.67
CA GLY A 64 6.76 6.17 -18.49
C GLY A 64 7.24 5.37 -19.68
N THR A 65 6.56 4.26 -19.96
CA THR A 65 6.81 3.46 -21.16
C THR A 65 5.50 3.14 -21.87
N VAL A 66 5.59 2.90 -23.18
CA VAL A 66 4.52 2.27 -23.96
C VAL A 66 4.21 0.90 -23.35
N ASP A 67 2.93 0.64 -23.03
CA ASP A 67 2.50 -0.61 -22.41
C ASP A 67 2.08 -1.62 -23.48
N GLU A 68 1.21 -1.18 -24.38
CA GLU A 68 0.74 -1.92 -25.55
C GLU A 68 0.51 -0.96 -26.74
N LEU A 69 0.23 -1.52 -27.91
CA LEU A 69 0.00 -0.76 -29.15
C LEU A 69 -1.11 -1.41 -29.96
N GLU A 70 -1.99 -0.59 -30.54
CA GLU A 70 -2.96 -1.02 -31.55
C GLU A 70 -2.73 -0.26 -32.85
N GLU A 71 -2.42 -0.99 -33.94
CA GLU A 71 -2.15 -0.41 -35.26
C GLU A 71 -3.38 -0.51 -36.17
N THR A 72 -3.75 0.61 -36.81
CA THR A 72 -4.79 0.67 -37.84
C THR A 72 -4.22 1.17 -39.16
N LYS A 73 -4.41 0.38 -40.23
CA LYS A 73 -4.07 0.75 -41.61
C LYS A 73 -5.33 0.86 -42.46
N PHE A 74 -5.58 2.03 -43.03
CA PHE A 74 -6.70 2.23 -43.96
C PHE A 74 -6.31 1.87 -45.39
N LEU A 75 -7.21 1.17 -46.09
CA LEU A 75 -6.99 0.78 -47.49
C LEU A 75 -6.92 2.02 -48.39
N GLY A 76 -5.89 2.08 -49.25
CA GLY A 76 -5.74 3.15 -50.24
C GLY A 76 -5.10 4.44 -49.73
N ILE A 77 -4.67 4.49 -48.46
CA ILE A 77 -3.98 5.64 -47.86
C ILE A 77 -2.63 5.17 -47.29
N PRO A 78 -1.52 5.90 -47.53
CA PRO A 78 -0.21 5.50 -47.02
C PRO A 78 -0.04 5.70 -45.52
N SER A 79 -0.98 6.36 -44.82
CA SER A 79 -0.87 6.64 -43.39
C SER A 79 -1.04 5.38 -42.52
N LEU A 80 -0.37 5.34 -41.38
CA LEU A 80 -0.56 4.34 -40.32
C LEU A 80 -0.99 5.09 -39.05
N GLU A 81 -2.00 4.57 -38.37
CA GLU A 81 -2.44 5.08 -37.07
C GLU A 81 -2.05 4.09 -35.97
N GLU A 82 -1.48 4.58 -34.88
CA GLU A 82 -1.11 3.78 -33.71
C GLU A 82 -1.78 4.38 -32.48
N GLN A 83 -2.60 3.61 -31.77
CA GLN A 83 -3.04 3.97 -30.42
C GLN A 83 -1.96 3.51 -29.43
N VAL A 84 -1.52 4.43 -28.57
CA VAL A 84 -0.32 4.27 -27.72
C VAL A 84 -0.66 4.46 -26.24
N PRO A 85 -1.29 3.46 -25.58
CA PRO A 85 -1.44 3.45 -24.13
C PRO A 85 -0.08 3.29 -23.45
N CYS A 86 0.15 4.10 -22.43
CA CYS A 86 1.39 4.22 -21.67
C CYS A 86 1.13 4.15 -20.18
N VAL A 87 2.08 3.59 -19.45
CA VAL A 87 2.06 3.50 -17.98
C VAL A 87 3.30 4.17 -17.40
N ASP A 88 3.15 4.84 -16.27
CA ASP A 88 4.24 5.53 -15.58
C ASP A 88 5.38 4.60 -15.11
N TYR A 89 6.48 5.17 -14.63
CA TYR A 89 7.63 4.41 -14.15
C TYR A 89 7.38 3.67 -12.82
N CYS A 90 6.24 3.86 -12.14
CA CYS A 90 5.91 3.06 -10.95
C CYS A 90 5.84 1.56 -11.28
N GLN A 91 5.55 1.20 -12.53
CA GLN A 91 5.58 -0.19 -13.02
C GLN A 91 6.93 -0.90 -12.80
N VAL A 92 8.05 -0.17 -12.75
CA VAL A 92 9.39 -0.74 -12.56
C VAL A 92 9.47 -1.46 -11.20
N CYS A 93 8.75 -0.94 -10.19
CA CYS A 93 8.71 -1.54 -8.86
C CYS A 93 8.06 -2.94 -8.82
N ASP A 94 7.27 -3.31 -9.83
CA ASP A 94 6.61 -4.61 -9.89
C ASP A 94 7.47 -5.70 -10.53
N ARG A 95 8.61 -5.34 -11.13
CA ARG A 95 9.52 -6.27 -11.81
C ARG A 95 10.48 -6.99 -10.87
N PHE A 96 10.70 -6.46 -9.66
CA PHE A 96 11.70 -6.96 -8.72
C PHE A 96 11.05 -7.54 -7.47
N LEU A 97 11.50 -8.74 -7.07
CA LEU A 97 11.09 -9.39 -5.83
C LEU A 97 12.13 -9.14 -4.74
N VAL A 98 11.69 -8.49 -3.66
CA VAL A 98 12.50 -8.23 -2.47
C VAL A 98 12.44 -9.43 -1.55
N ALA A 99 13.62 -9.91 -1.16
CA ALA A 99 13.78 -10.96 -0.16
C ALA A 99 14.72 -10.43 0.93
N GLU A 100 14.26 -9.58 1.84
CA GLU A 100 15.14 -8.92 2.83
C GLU A 100 14.52 -8.92 4.21
N THR A 101 15.36 -8.77 5.24
CA THR A 101 14.94 -8.61 6.62
C THR A 101 15.66 -7.44 7.24
N TYR A 102 14.89 -6.55 7.88
CA TYR A 102 15.39 -5.37 8.56
C TYR A 102 14.96 -5.42 10.03
N GLN A 103 15.82 -4.96 10.93
CA GLN A 103 15.53 -4.90 12.37
C GLN A 103 16.02 -3.57 12.94
N ASN A 104 15.14 -2.86 13.64
CA ASN A 104 15.39 -1.54 14.22
C ASN A 104 15.98 -0.53 13.22
N VAL A 105 15.42 -0.52 12.00
CA VAL A 105 15.88 0.35 10.91
C VAL A 105 14.83 1.42 10.65
N VAL A 106 15.30 2.64 10.41
CA VAL A 106 14.50 3.79 9.98
C VAL A 106 13.82 3.51 8.64
N ALA A 107 12.52 3.80 8.50
CA ALA A 107 11.73 3.48 7.30
C ALA A 107 12.37 3.97 6.00
N GLY A 108 12.82 5.23 5.95
CA GLY A 108 13.51 5.82 4.81
C GLY A 108 14.85 5.15 4.49
N ALA A 109 15.54 4.58 5.50
CA ALA A 109 16.76 3.81 5.26
C ALA A 109 16.47 2.45 4.61
N ILE A 110 15.36 1.80 4.97
CA ILE A 110 14.87 0.59 4.29
C ILE A 110 14.54 0.91 2.82
N VAL A 111 13.80 2.00 2.58
CA VAL A 111 13.45 2.44 1.21
C VAL A 111 14.71 2.73 0.39
N ARG A 112 15.71 3.41 0.97
CA ARG A 112 17.01 3.67 0.31
C ARG A 112 17.76 2.37 -0.02
N ASP A 113 17.75 1.38 0.88
CA ASP A 113 18.41 0.10 0.63
C ASP A 113 17.74 -0.68 -0.51
N ILE A 114 16.40 -0.74 -0.52
CA ILE A 114 15.64 -1.37 -1.61
C ILE A 114 15.88 -0.65 -2.94
N LEU A 115 15.89 0.69 -2.96
CA LEU A 115 16.22 1.48 -4.14
C LEU A 115 17.58 1.08 -4.73
N VAL A 116 18.62 1.06 -3.91
CA VAL A 116 19.99 0.75 -4.34
C VAL A 116 20.12 -0.70 -4.85
N LYS A 117 19.54 -1.66 -4.13
CA LYS A 117 19.67 -3.08 -4.47
C LYS A 117 18.87 -3.49 -5.71
N TYR A 118 17.69 -2.89 -5.92
CA TYR A 118 16.71 -3.41 -6.89
C TYR A 118 16.36 -2.43 -8.01
N LEU A 119 16.23 -1.12 -7.74
CA LEU A 119 15.64 -0.18 -8.71
C LEU A 119 16.68 0.65 -9.49
N GLN A 120 17.86 0.89 -8.92
CA GLN A 120 18.90 1.70 -9.57
C GLN A 120 19.41 1.09 -10.88
N THR A 121 19.41 -0.25 -11.00
CA THR A 121 19.78 -0.95 -12.24
C THR A 121 18.87 -0.59 -13.42
N ASP A 122 17.63 -0.16 -13.14
CA ASP A 122 16.64 0.26 -14.14
C ASP A 122 16.55 1.80 -14.25
N GLY A 123 17.52 2.51 -13.67
CA GLY A 123 17.65 3.96 -13.78
C GLY A 123 16.75 4.76 -12.85
N ILE A 124 16.11 4.13 -11.85
CA ILE A 124 15.40 4.88 -10.81
C ILE A 124 16.42 5.47 -9.83
N GLY A 125 16.47 6.80 -9.78
CA GLY A 125 17.33 7.58 -8.91
C GLY A 125 16.71 7.87 -7.55
N ALA A 126 17.53 8.39 -6.63
CA ALA A 126 17.04 8.90 -5.34
C ALA A 126 16.50 10.33 -5.52
N GLY A 127 15.23 10.54 -5.17
CA GLY A 127 14.64 11.86 -4.99
C GLY A 127 14.61 12.24 -3.50
N THR A 128 13.51 12.85 -3.05
CA THR A 128 13.28 13.13 -1.63
C THR A 128 12.83 11.87 -0.88
N ILE A 129 13.75 11.25 -0.13
CA ILE A 129 13.45 10.12 0.76
C ILE A 129 13.63 10.58 2.21
N GLN A 130 12.53 10.83 2.90
CA GLN A 130 12.50 11.19 4.32
C GLN A 130 12.76 9.96 5.21
N ASP A 131 13.35 10.16 6.37
CA ASP A 131 13.71 9.07 7.27
C ASP A 131 12.48 8.38 7.90
N GLY A 132 11.47 9.13 8.36
CA GLY A 132 10.29 8.54 8.99
C GLY A 132 10.59 7.80 10.31
N PRO A 133 9.64 6.97 10.82
CA PRO A 133 9.80 6.28 12.09
C PRO A 133 10.74 5.06 11.99
N VAL A 134 11.19 4.57 13.15
CA VAL A 134 11.96 3.32 13.26
C VAL A 134 11.02 2.13 13.16
N ILE A 135 11.30 1.22 12.22
CA ILE A 135 10.61 -0.06 12.07
C ILE A 135 11.40 -1.11 12.85
N GLN A 136 10.77 -1.71 13.87
CA GLN A 136 11.43 -2.65 14.77
C GLN A 136 11.80 -3.94 14.06
N LYS A 137 10.94 -4.43 13.17
CA LYS A 137 11.20 -5.60 12.35
C LYS A 137 10.41 -5.51 11.05
N ALA A 138 11.06 -5.76 9.91
CA ALA A 138 10.38 -5.94 8.64
C ALA A 138 10.93 -7.13 7.88
N ILE A 139 10.04 -8.04 7.50
CA ILE A 139 10.34 -9.21 6.68
C ILE A 139 9.56 -9.10 5.37
N PHE A 140 10.28 -9.09 4.25
CA PHE A 140 9.72 -9.07 2.90
C PHE A 140 10.03 -10.39 2.20
N PRO A 141 9.11 -11.37 2.19
CA PRO A 141 9.35 -12.69 1.61
C PRO A 141 9.00 -12.78 0.12
N TYR A 142 9.93 -12.41 -0.76
CA TYR A 142 9.73 -12.44 -2.22
C TYR A 142 8.49 -11.65 -2.67
N MET A 143 8.37 -10.43 -2.15
CA MET A 143 7.29 -9.50 -2.49
C MET A 143 7.77 -8.47 -3.50
N THR A 144 6.88 -7.92 -4.33
CA THR A 144 7.31 -6.86 -5.25
C THR A 144 7.76 -5.62 -4.49
N VAL A 145 8.61 -4.78 -5.09
CA VAL A 145 9.03 -3.52 -4.45
C VAL A 145 7.82 -2.64 -4.15
N THR A 146 6.82 -2.61 -5.06
CA THR A 146 5.52 -1.95 -4.84
C THR A 146 4.85 -2.43 -3.56
N GLN A 147 4.75 -3.74 -3.36
CA GLN A 147 4.14 -4.31 -2.16
C GLN A 147 4.93 -3.95 -0.89
N CYS A 148 6.27 -4.03 -0.94
CA CYS A 148 7.12 -3.66 0.20
C CYS A 148 6.93 -2.19 0.59
N PHE A 149 6.94 -1.28 -0.37
CA PHE A 149 6.72 0.15 -0.11
C PHE A 149 5.31 0.44 0.38
N ASN A 150 4.29 -0.23 -0.18
CA ASN A 150 2.91 -0.11 0.31
C ASN A 150 2.79 -0.55 1.77
N GLU A 151 3.37 -1.68 2.17
CA GLU A 151 3.34 -2.13 3.58
C GLU A 151 4.05 -1.16 4.52
N ILE A 152 5.20 -0.59 4.11
CA ILE A 152 5.88 0.45 4.87
C ILE A 152 4.98 1.68 5.01
N CYS A 153 4.33 2.12 3.94
CA CYS A 153 3.44 3.28 3.94
C CYS A 153 2.16 3.06 4.76
N GLU A 154 1.55 1.87 4.69
CA GLU A 154 0.38 1.49 5.51
C GLU A 154 0.73 1.52 7.01
N LEU A 155 1.92 1.05 7.35
CA LEU A 155 2.40 0.99 8.73
C LEU A 155 2.77 2.38 9.28
N THR A 156 3.40 3.22 8.46
CA THR A 156 3.98 4.50 8.91
C THR A 156 3.10 5.72 8.64
N GLY A 157 2.10 5.60 7.75
CA GLY A 157 1.29 6.73 7.27
C GLY A 157 1.98 7.58 6.20
N TYR A 158 3.19 7.21 5.76
CA TYR A 158 3.92 7.89 4.70
C TYR A 158 3.34 7.55 3.32
N GLN A 159 3.87 8.18 2.28
CA GLN A 159 3.55 7.89 0.88
C GLN A 159 4.83 7.83 0.06
N TRP A 160 4.79 7.04 -1.01
CA TRP A 160 5.84 6.96 -2.01
C TRP A 160 5.27 7.20 -3.41
N ASN A 161 6.12 7.67 -4.32
CA ASN A 161 5.83 7.72 -5.76
C ASN A 161 7.16 7.78 -6.54
N ILE A 162 7.13 7.41 -7.82
CA ILE A 162 8.20 7.73 -8.76
C ILE A 162 7.78 8.98 -9.54
N ASN A 163 8.61 10.01 -9.52
CA ASN A 163 8.39 11.20 -10.33
C ASN A 163 8.69 10.91 -11.81
N PRO A 164 8.14 11.71 -12.75
CA PRO A 164 8.48 11.56 -14.17
C PRO A 164 9.96 11.68 -14.52
N ASP A 165 10.77 12.34 -13.68
CA ASP A 165 12.23 12.41 -13.83
C ASP A 165 12.97 11.14 -13.36
N LYS A 166 12.24 10.03 -13.15
CA LYS A 166 12.73 8.74 -12.62
C LYS A 166 13.33 8.82 -11.21
N THR A 167 12.91 9.77 -10.39
CA THR A 167 13.34 9.82 -8.98
C THR A 167 12.29 9.24 -8.04
N LEU A 168 12.74 8.36 -7.14
CA LEU A 168 11.91 7.82 -6.07
C LEU A 168 11.74 8.85 -4.94
N ARG A 169 10.50 9.08 -4.53
CA ARG A 169 10.17 9.86 -3.34
C ARG A 169 9.53 8.99 -2.27
N PHE A 170 9.83 9.30 -1.02
CA PHE A 170 9.17 8.76 0.17
C PHE A 170 9.05 9.89 1.19
N PHE A 171 7.83 10.24 1.56
CA PHE A 171 7.55 11.45 2.33
C PHE A 171 6.27 11.33 3.16
N GLU A 172 6.18 12.16 4.20
CA GLU A 172 4.96 12.35 4.96
C GLU A 172 3.91 13.05 4.10
N ARG A 173 2.71 12.49 4.00
CA ARG A 173 1.61 12.98 3.14
C ARG A 173 1.30 14.47 3.33
N THR A 174 1.45 14.97 4.56
CA THR A 174 1.24 16.38 4.92
C THR A 174 2.18 17.36 4.25
N THR A 175 3.36 16.89 3.83
CA THR A 175 4.41 17.72 3.25
C THR A 175 4.32 17.82 1.73
N TYR A 176 3.38 17.11 1.10
CA TYR A 176 3.21 17.10 -0.34
C TYR A 176 2.26 18.19 -0.79
N SER A 177 2.72 19.44 -0.78
CA SER A 177 1.91 20.58 -1.20
C SER A 177 1.89 20.76 -2.72
N ALA A 178 0.76 21.22 -3.24
CA ALA A 178 0.65 21.71 -4.61
C ALA A 178 1.56 22.95 -4.80
N PRO A 179 2.13 23.15 -6.01
CA PRO A 179 3.06 24.25 -6.27
C PRO A 179 2.42 25.64 -6.20
N TRP A 180 1.09 25.73 -6.28
CA TRP A 180 0.34 26.97 -6.25
C TRP A 180 -1.07 26.75 -5.66
N SER A 181 -1.67 27.84 -5.15
CA SER A 181 -3.00 27.85 -4.52
C SER A 181 -4.10 28.35 -5.45
N ILE A 182 -5.34 27.99 -5.17
CA ILE A 182 -6.52 28.60 -5.80
C ILE A 182 -7.01 29.74 -4.91
N ASP A 183 -7.21 30.91 -5.51
CA ASP A 183 -7.78 32.07 -4.83
C ASP A 183 -8.68 32.86 -5.79
N SER A 184 -10.00 32.78 -5.58
CA SER A 184 -10.97 33.51 -6.41
C SER A 184 -10.93 35.02 -6.21
N THR A 185 -10.27 35.50 -5.16
CA THR A 185 -10.06 36.93 -4.93
C THR A 185 -8.85 37.49 -5.69
N ASN A 186 -7.98 36.61 -6.21
CA ASN A 186 -6.83 36.99 -7.03
C ASN A 186 -7.20 36.99 -8.53
N PRO A 187 -7.21 38.16 -9.20
CA PRO A 187 -7.62 38.26 -10.61
C PRO A 187 -6.65 37.56 -11.59
N ASN A 188 -5.45 37.17 -11.13
CA ASN A 188 -4.45 36.49 -11.96
C ASN A 188 -4.46 34.96 -11.77
N CYS A 189 -5.36 34.41 -10.95
CA CYS A 189 -5.44 32.97 -10.74
C CYS A 189 -6.15 32.31 -11.94
N ASP A 190 -5.45 31.44 -12.66
CA ASP A 190 -5.99 30.72 -13.82
C ASP A 190 -6.71 29.45 -13.38
N PHE A 191 -8.00 29.56 -13.09
CA PHE A 191 -8.88 28.42 -12.92
C PHE A 191 -10.27 28.75 -13.50
N ARG A 192 -11.01 27.71 -13.88
CA ARG A 192 -12.33 27.82 -14.52
C ARG A 192 -13.25 26.69 -14.09
N GLU A 193 -14.55 26.88 -14.34
CA GLU A 193 -15.58 25.86 -14.13
C GLU A 193 -15.59 25.23 -12.74
N VAL A 194 -15.44 26.05 -11.70
CA VAL A 194 -15.49 25.58 -10.31
C VAL A 194 -16.86 24.98 -10.00
N LYS A 195 -16.86 23.72 -9.57
CA LYS A 195 -18.04 22.97 -9.15
C LYS A 195 -17.78 22.36 -7.78
N VAL A 196 -18.60 22.72 -6.78
CA VAL A 196 -18.52 22.16 -5.43
C VAL A 196 -19.71 21.24 -5.19
N ARG A 197 -19.45 19.93 -5.03
CA ARG A 197 -20.45 18.94 -4.60
C ARG A 197 -20.34 18.74 -3.08
N ARG A 198 -21.44 18.92 -2.37
CA ARG A 198 -21.57 18.59 -0.94
C ARG A 198 -22.40 17.33 -0.79
N HIS A 199 -21.95 16.39 0.01
CA HIS A 199 -22.57 15.07 0.12
C HIS A 199 -22.44 14.49 1.52
N ARG A 200 -23.35 13.56 1.84
CA ARG A 200 -23.41 12.86 3.13
C ARG A 200 -23.09 11.38 3.01
N ASP A 201 -22.45 10.97 1.92
CA ASP A 201 -22.12 9.57 1.67
C ASP A 201 -21.07 9.17 2.73
N ASN A 202 -21.47 8.31 3.68
CA ASN A 202 -20.73 7.94 4.91
C ASN A 202 -20.73 8.95 6.06
N TYR A 203 -21.53 10.02 6.00
CA TYR A 203 -21.65 10.95 7.12
C TYR A 203 -22.16 10.23 8.38
N ARG A 204 -21.48 10.43 9.50
CA ARG A 204 -21.83 9.86 10.80
C ARG A 204 -21.37 10.77 11.92
N ASN A 205 -22.26 11.02 12.86
CA ASN A 205 -21.98 11.80 14.06
C ASN A 205 -22.19 10.99 15.34
N ARG A 206 -22.54 9.71 15.22
CA ARG A 206 -22.45 8.68 16.25
C ARG A 206 -21.81 7.42 15.69
N GLN A 207 -20.74 6.95 16.35
CA GLN A 207 -19.97 5.79 15.94
C GLN A 207 -20.04 4.70 17.00
N TYR A 208 -20.49 3.52 16.59
CA TYR A 208 -20.38 2.29 17.39
C TYR A 208 -19.16 1.50 16.92
N LEU A 209 -18.35 0.99 17.84
CA LEU A 209 -17.23 0.13 17.51
C LEU A 209 -17.31 -1.14 18.35
N ARG A 210 -17.26 -2.30 17.67
CA ARG A 210 -17.03 -3.59 18.30
C ARG A 210 -15.58 -4.01 18.11
N GLY A 211 -14.84 -3.98 19.20
CA GLY A 211 -13.46 -4.45 19.24
C GLY A 211 -13.35 -5.97 19.37
N GLY A 212 -12.16 -6.45 19.71
CA GLY A 212 -11.92 -7.80 20.19
C GLY A 212 -12.42 -7.98 21.62
N THR A 213 -11.55 -8.46 22.49
CA THR A 213 -11.86 -8.69 23.90
C THR A 213 -10.84 -8.01 24.79
N ASP A 214 -11.30 -7.45 25.90
CA ASP A 214 -10.45 -6.88 26.95
C ASP A 214 -10.55 -7.72 28.24
N ILE A 215 -9.64 -7.49 29.18
CA ILE A 215 -9.52 -8.22 30.44
C ILE A 215 -10.22 -7.46 31.56
N SER A 216 -11.12 -8.12 32.28
CA SER A 216 -11.83 -7.53 33.40
C SER A 216 -10.90 -7.19 34.58
N LEU A 217 -11.36 -6.34 35.48
CA LEU A 217 -10.79 -6.29 36.83
C LEU A 217 -10.94 -7.68 37.50
N PRO A 218 -10.08 -8.03 38.48
CA PRO A 218 -10.22 -9.28 39.22
C PRO A 218 -11.62 -9.41 39.85
N GLN A 219 -12.31 -10.48 39.51
CA GLN A 219 -13.61 -10.86 40.04
C GLN A 219 -13.46 -12.07 40.96
N THR A 220 -14.22 -12.10 42.04
CA THR A 220 -14.22 -13.23 42.97
C THR A 220 -15.58 -13.92 42.93
N ARG A 221 -15.58 -15.23 42.69
CA ARG A 221 -16.77 -16.08 42.71
C ARG A 221 -16.61 -17.18 43.75
N THR A 222 -17.69 -17.42 44.48
CA THR A 222 -17.71 -18.38 45.59
C THR A 222 -18.70 -19.49 45.30
N PHE A 223 -18.30 -20.73 45.52
CA PHE A 223 -19.11 -21.93 45.35
C PHE A 223 -19.12 -22.74 46.64
N LYS A 224 -20.24 -23.38 46.95
CA LYS A 224 -20.31 -24.40 48.00
C LYS A 224 -20.15 -25.77 47.39
N GLY A 225 -19.43 -26.65 48.08
CA GLY A 225 -19.38 -28.07 47.71
C GLY A 225 -20.74 -28.75 47.87
N ASN A 226 -20.92 -29.85 47.17
CA ASN A 226 -22.10 -30.72 47.30
C ASN A 226 -21.72 -32.21 47.39
N GLY A 227 -20.43 -32.53 47.49
CA GLY A 227 -19.89 -33.89 47.50
C GLY A 227 -19.80 -34.56 46.13
N GLU A 228 -20.23 -33.91 45.05
CA GLU A 228 -20.31 -34.53 43.72
C GLU A 228 -19.63 -33.72 42.61
N THR A 229 -19.85 -32.39 42.59
CA THR A 229 -19.38 -31.47 41.54
C THR A 229 -17.88 -31.28 41.59
N THR A 230 -17.23 -31.48 40.44
CA THR A 230 -15.78 -31.27 40.25
C THR A 230 -15.46 -30.16 39.25
N VAL A 231 -16.47 -29.64 38.54
CA VAL A 231 -16.32 -28.55 37.57
C VAL A 231 -17.18 -27.37 37.99
N PHE A 232 -16.55 -26.20 38.09
CA PHE A 232 -17.16 -24.97 38.53
C PHE A 232 -17.03 -23.93 37.43
N SER A 233 -18.16 -23.42 36.95
CA SER A 233 -18.20 -22.43 35.88
C SER A 233 -18.23 -21.02 36.46
N VAL A 234 -17.36 -20.14 35.97
CA VAL A 234 -17.33 -18.71 36.26
C VAL A 234 -18.11 -17.91 35.20
N ASP A 235 -18.34 -16.60 35.42
CA ASP A 235 -19.23 -15.79 34.58
C ASP A 235 -18.60 -15.44 33.23
N LEU A 236 -17.30 -15.11 33.25
CA LEU A 236 -16.52 -14.71 32.09
C LEU A 236 -15.44 -15.75 31.76
N PRO A 237 -15.09 -15.95 30.47
CA PRO A 237 -14.00 -16.85 30.09
C PRO A 237 -12.68 -16.34 30.67
N ILE A 238 -11.90 -17.22 31.31
CA ILE A 238 -10.74 -16.84 32.11
C ILE A 238 -9.60 -16.36 31.21
N ALA A 239 -9.08 -15.17 31.48
CA ALA A 239 -8.05 -14.51 30.67
C ALA A 239 -6.63 -14.75 31.21
N THR A 240 -6.47 -14.72 32.54
CA THR A 240 -5.21 -14.87 33.26
C THR A 240 -5.33 -15.97 34.31
N THR A 241 -4.20 -16.48 34.79
CA THR A 241 -4.17 -17.55 35.79
C THR A 241 -4.99 -17.18 37.03
N PRO A 242 -6.05 -17.93 37.37
CA PRO A 242 -6.91 -17.62 38.50
C PRO A 242 -6.24 -18.03 39.81
N THR A 243 -6.63 -17.37 40.90
CA THR A 243 -6.30 -17.78 42.27
C THR A 243 -7.46 -18.59 42.84
N VAL A 244 -7.16 -19.78 43.37
CA VAL A 244 -8.17 -20.69 43.95
C VAL A 244 -7.89 -20.90 45.43
N LEU A 245 -8.89 -20.67 46.27
CA LEU A 245 -8.85 -20.93 47.70
C LEU A 245 -9.95 -21.94 48.08
N VAL A 246 -9.64 -22.90 48.94
CA VAL A 246 -10.64 -23.76 49.59
C VAL A 246 -10.63 -23.45 51.07
N ASN A 247 -11.75 -22.98 51.62
CA ASN A 247 -11.87 -22.48 52.99
C ASN A 247 -10.81 -21.42 53.36
N GLY A 248 -10.43 -20.58 52.40
CA GLY A 248 -9.39 -19.56 52.57
C GLY A 248 -7.95 -20.05 52.41
N VAL A 249 -7.72 -21.35 52.21
CA VAL A 249 -6.38 -21.92 51.98
C VAL A 249 -6.08 -21.96 50.49
N SER A 250 -4.95 -21.35 50.08
CA SER A 250 -4.51 -21.31 48.68
C SER A 250 -4.22 -22.69 48.13
N LYS A 251 -4.72 -22.96 46.92
CA LYS A 251 -4.58 -24.22 46.21
C LYS A 251 -3.73 -24.06 44.96
N THR A 252 -3.11 -25.15 44.54
CA THR A 252 -2.30 -25.17 43.32
C THR A 252 -3.18 -25.19 42.07
N VAL A 253 -2.88 -24.31 41.11
CA VAL A 253 -3.62 -24.14 39.85
C VAL A 253 -2.69 -24.42 38.67
N GLY A 254 -3.16 -25.15 37.66
CA GLY A 254 -2.42 -25.45 36.41
C GLY A 254 -3.27 -25.36 35.15
N ILE A 255 -2.61 -25.37 34.00
CA ILE A 255 -3.26 -25.40 32.69
C ILE A 255 -3.73 -26.83 32.39
N ARG A 256 -5.02 -26.97 32.08
CA ARG A 256 -5.65 -28.27 31.74
C ARG A 256 -4.91 -28.93 30.58
N ASN A 257 -4.64 -30.24 30.68
CA ASN A 257 -3.92 -31.05 29.69
C ASN A 257 -2.46 -30.66 29.42
N VAL A 258 -1.88 -29.73 30.18
CA VAL A 258 -0.49 -29.28 30.03
C VAL A 258 0.27 -29.52 31.34
N ASP A 259 -0.22 -28.94 32.43
CA ASP A 259 0.39 -29.12 33.74
C ASP A 259 -0.07 -30.43 34.38
N GLN A 260 0.80 -30.98 35.24
CA GLN A 260 0.51 -32.17 36.04
C GLN A 260 0.65 -31.85 37.53
N ASN A 261 0.06 -32.69 38.39
CA ASN A 261 0.17 -32.61 39.86
C ASN A 261 -0.31 -31.28 40.46
N LYS A 262 -1.31 -30.64 39.85
CA LYS A 262 -2.02 -29.49 40.41
C LYS A 262 -3.38 -29.93 40.96
N GLU A 263 -3.87 -29.23 41.97
CA GLU A 263 -5.18 -29.52 42.60
C GLU A 263 -6.35 -29.04 41.72
N TRP A 264 -6.15 -27.96 40.97
CA TRP A 264 -7.15 -27.33 40.11
C TRP A 264 -6.59 -27.00 38.74
N TYR A 265 -7.45 -27.08 37.73
CA TYR A 265 -7.12 -26.87 36.33
C TYR A 265 -8.06 -25.86 35.68
N TRP A 266 -7.50 -25.02 34.82
CA TRP A 266 -8.23 -24.03 34.02
C TRP A 266 -7.68 -24.01 32.59
N GLN A 267 -8.37 -23.32 31.69
CA GLN A 267 -7.89 -23.08 30.33
C GLN A 267 -8.19 -21.62 29.93
N LYS A 268 -7.24 -20.97 29.27
CA LYS A 268 -7.42 -19.60 28.77
C LYS A 268 -8.56 -19.57 27.74
N GLY A 269 -9.50 -18.65 27.94
CA GLY A 269 -10.69 -18.52 27.08
C GLY A 269 -11.82 -19.51 27.41
N ASP A 270 -11.68 -20.33 28.45
CA ASP A 270 -12.74 -21.21 28.95
C ASP A 270 -13.35 -20.64 30.25
N LYS A 271 -14.60 -21.00 30.55
CA LYS A 271 -15.30 -20.56 31.77
C LYS A 271 -15.18 -21.56 32.92
N GLU A 272 -14.53 -22.69 32.70
CA GLU A 272 -14.54 -23.79 33.65
C GLU A 272 -13.24 -23.88 34.45
N ILE A 273 -13.40 -24.09 35.76
CA ILE A 273 -12.33 -24.54 36.65
C ILE A 273 -12.68 -25.95 37.13
N SER A 274 -11.78 -26.88 36.88
CA SER A 274 -11.97 -28.31 37.14
C SER A 274 -10.99 -28.80 38.20
N GLN A 275 -11.47 -29.56 39.17
CA GLN A 275 -10.63 -30.23 40.15
C GLN A 275 -9.84 -31.37 39.50
N ALA A 276 -8.66 -31.69 40.05
CA ALA A 276 -7.87 -32.84 39.63
C ALA A 276 -8.65 -34.16 39.72
N GLN A 277 -8.40 -35.07 38.76
CA GLN A 277 -8.97 -36.40 38.79
C GLN A 277 -8.51 -37.16 40.05
N GLY A 278 -9.46 -37.65 40.84
CA GLY A 278 -9.18 -38.32 42.12
C GLY A 278 -8.98 -37.38 43.32
N GLY A 279 -9.15 -36.06 43.15
CA GLY A 279 -9.16 -35.10 44.25
C GLY A 279 -10.36 -35.30 45.19
N ALA A 280 -10.19 -34.98 46.47
CA ALA A 280 -11.27 -35.02 47.45
C ALA A 280 -12.35 -34.00 47.08
N LYS A 281 -13.56 -34.50 46.75
CA LYS A 281 -14.68 -33.65 46.35
C LYS A 281 -15.10 -32.74 47.49
N LEU A 282 -15.40 -31.49 47.17
CA LEU A 282 -15.81 -30.49 48.17
C LEU A 282 -17.15 -30.87 48.81
N SER A 283 -17.18 -30.96 50.13
CA SER A 283 -18.37 -31.22 50.93
C SER A 283 -19.24 -29.96 51.13
N ALA A 284 -20.45 -30.13 51.65
CA ALA A 284 -21.42 -29.03 51.83
C ALA A 284 -20.97 -27.93 52.82
N SER A 285 -20.02 -28.23 53.70
CA SER A 285 -19.40 -27.25 54.61
C SER A 285 -18.23 -26.50 53.99
N GLU A 286 -17.67 -27.01 52.88
CA GLU A 286 -16.50 -26.43 52.23
C GLU A 286 -16.88 -25.42 51.17
N THR A 287 -16.11 -24.35 51.11
CA THR A 287 -16.32 -23.23 50.21
C THR A 287 -15.11 -23.06 49.29
N LEU A 288 -15.36 -23.07 47.98
CA LEU A 288 -14.40 -22.75 46.94
C LEU A 288 -14.51 -21.27 46.60
N THR A 289 -13.41 -20.54 46.68
CA THR A 289 -13.32 -19.14 46.25
C THR A 289 -12.36 -19.06 45.08
N VAL A 290 -12.84 -18.54 43.96
CA VAL A 290 -12.06 -18.34 42.74
C VAL A 290 -11.96 -16.84 42.48
N THR A 291 -10.75 -16.30 42.50
CA THR A 291 -10.46 -14.94 42.02
C THR A 291 -9.84 -15.02 40.63
N TYR A 292 -10.48 -14.42 39.63
CA TYR A 292 -10.09 -14.53 38.23
C TYR A 292 -10.30 -13.22 37.49
N GLN A 293 -9.59 -13.01 36.39
CA GLN A 293 -9.91 -11.97 35.41
C GLN A 293 -10.44 -12.63 34.16
N GLY A 294 -11.53 -12.11 33.60
CA GLY A 294 -12.20 -12.70 32.45
C GLY A 294 -12.17 -11.83 31.20
N PHE A 295 -12.28 -12.45 30.03
CA PHE A 295 -12.48 -11.77 28.77
C PHE A 295 -13.91 -11.24 28.65
N TYR A 296 -14.05 -10.01 28.17
CA TYR A 296 -15.34 -9.46 27.79
C TYR A 296 -15.22 -8.69 26.46
N PRO A 297 -16.26 -8.69 25.62
CA PRO A 297 -16.21 -8.00 24.33
C PRO A 297 -16.17 -6.49 24.53
N ILE A 298 -15.36 -5.80 23.72
CA ILE A 298 -15.32 -4.34 23.71
C ILE A 298 -16.43 -3.85 22.79
N VAL A 299 -17.37 -3.08 23.33
CA VAL A 299 -18.34 -2.30 22.57
C VAL A 299 -18.34 -0.89 23.12
N ILE A 300 -18.11 0.08 22.25
CA ILE A 300 -18.09 1.50 22.61
C ILE A 300 -18.98 2.31 21.68
N VAL A 301 -19.36 3.50 22.16
CA VAL A 301 -20.09 4.50 21.39
C VAL A 301 -19.37 5.83 21.57
N SER A 302 -19.02 6.47 20.45
CA SER A 302 -18.57 7.87 20.42
C SER A 302 -19.62 8.74 19.74
N GLU A 303 -19.73 10.00 20.14
CA GLU A 303 -20.66 10.97 19.55
C GLU A 303 -19.98 12.33 19.32
N ASN A 304 -20.42 13.04 18.28
CA ASN A 304 -20.09 14.45 18.04
C ASN A 304 -21.35 15.32 18.25
N PRO A 305 -21.55 15.88 19.47
CA PRO A 305 -22.77 16.63 19.79
C PRO A 305 -22.91 17.93 18.98
N GLY A 306 -21.81 18.55 18.57
CA GLY A 306 -21.83 19.73 17.71
C GLY A 306 -22.41 19.40 16.34
N ALA A 307 -21.88 18.36 15.70
CA ALA A 307 -22.37 17.89 14.40
C ALA A 307 -23.84 17.42 14.46
N ILE A 308 -24.26 16.75 15.54
CA ILE A 308 -25.67 16.39 15.79
C ILE A 308 -26.55 17.65 15.88
N GLY A 309 -26.10 18.66 16.63
CA GLY A 309 -26.81 19.93 16.78
C GLY A 309 -26.99 20.67 15.45
N GLU A 310 -25.96 20.72 14.62
CA GLU A 310 -26.03 21.32 13.28
C GLU A 310 -27.04 20.60 12.38
N ARG A 311 -27.01 19.26 12.34
CA ARG A 311 -27.96 18.48 11.54
C ARG A 311 -29.37 18.64 12.06
N LYS A 312 -29.56 18.66 13.38
CA LYS A 312 -30.86 18.91 14.00
C LYS A 312 -31.46 20.25 13.58
N THR A 313 -30.66 21.31 13.51
CA THR A 313 -31.11 22.62 13.01
C THR A 313 -31.53 22.59 11.55
N VAL A 314 -30.77 21.88 10.70
CA VAL A 314 -31.03 21.82 9.24
C VAL A 314 -32.21 20.91 8.90
N GLU A 315 -32.31 19.76 9.56
CA GLU A 315 -33.22 18.67 9.19
C GLU A 315 -34.52 18.65 10.01
N GLY A 316 -34.57 19.36 11.14
CA GLY A 316 -35.72 19.41 12.05
C GLY A 316 -35.97 18.13 12.85
N GLY A 317 -35.15 17.08 12.65
CA GLY A 317 -35.26 15.77 13.31
C GLY A 317 -34.31 15.60 14.50
N SER A 318 -33.83 14.36 14.69
CA SER A 318 -32.83 14.06 15.71
C SER A 318 -31.45 14.65 15.37
N GLY A 319 -31.16 14.78 14.07
CA GLY A 319 -29.82 15.12 13.57
C GLY A 319 -28.80 14.00 13.74
N ILE A 320 -29.22 12.78 14.13
CA ILE A 320 -28.33 11.67 14.45
C ILE A 320 -28.11 10.79 13.21
N TYR A 321 -26.86 10.50 12.92
CA TYR A 321 -26.41 9.58 11.87
C TYR A 321 -25.44 8.56 12.48
N GLU A 322 -25.84 7.30 12.44
CA GLU A 322 -25.18 6.20 13.13
C GLU A 322 -24.43 5.29 12.17
N ALA A 323 -23.27 4.79 12.60
CA ALA A 323 -22.56 3.72 11.91
C ALA A 323 -21.92 2.75 12.90
N MET A 324 -21.71 1.51 12.46
CA MET A 324 -21.10 0.42 13.23
C MET A 324 -19.86 -0.09 12.52
N GLU A 325 -18.75 -0.21 13.23
CA GLU A 325 -17.50 -0.76 12.71
C GLU A 325 -17.06 -1.97 13.55
N TYR A 326 -16.39 -2.94 12.93
CA TYR A 326 -15.87 -4.14 13.58
C TYR A 326 -14.36 -4.19 13.45
N GLN A 327 -13.64 -4.26 14.57
CA GLN A 327 -12.18 -4.31 14.60
C GLN A 327 -11.69 -5.31 15.65
N ALA A 328 -11.63 -6.59 15.27
CA ALA A 328 -11.22 -7.67 16.16
C ALA A 328 -9.78 -7.53 16.70
N LYS A 329 -8.91 -6.80 15.98
CA LYS A 329 -7.51 -6.55 16.37
C LYS A 329 -7.36 -5.52 17.50
N ILE A 330 -8.42 -4.79 17.84
CA ILE A 330 -8.38 -3.81 18.94
C ILE A 330 -8.76 -4.51 20.24
N GLU A 331 -7.77 -4.71 21.11
CA GLU A 331 -7.91 -5.49 22.36
C GLU A 331 -7.98 -4.64 23.63
N THR A 332 -7.96 -3.31 23.52
CA THR A 332 -8.11 -2.41 24.69
C THR A 332 -9.20 -1.37 24.47
N LYS A 333 -9.87 -1.00 25.56
CA LYS A 333 -10.89 0.06 25.55
C LYS A 333 -10.35 1.39 25.05
N ASP A 334 -9.18 1.81 25.51
CA ASP A 334 -8.62 3.12 25.16
C ASP A 334 -8.27 3.20 23.66
N ALA A 335 -7.67 2.14 23.10
CA ALA A 335 -7.41 2.07 21.66
C ALA A 335 -8.71 2.08 20.85
N ALA A 336 -9.76 1.39 21.34
CA ALA A 336 -11.08 1.42 20.72
C ALA A 336 -11.66 2.84 20.70
N PHE A 337 -11.64 3.56 21.83
CA PHE A 337 -12.14 4.93 21.91
C PHE A 337 -11.41 5.87 20.96
N GLN A 338 -10.08 5.81 20.95
CA GLN A 338 -9.28 6.64 20.05
C GLN A 338 -9.55 6.33 18.57
N TYR A 339 -9.75 5.05 18.23
CA TYR A 339 -10.10 4.64 16.87
C TYR A 339 -11.48 5.18 16.46
N SER A 340 -12.48 5.00 17.33
CA SER A 340 -13.85 5.49 17.13
C SER A 340 -13.92 7.02 16.98
N ASP A 341 -13.20 7.76 17.82
CA ASP A 341 -13.09 9.23 17.70
C ASP A 341 -12.36 9.65 16.42
N GLY A 342 -11.40 8.84 15.95
CA GLY A 342 -10.77 9.02 14.65
C GLY A 342 -11.75 8.94 13.50
N LEU A 343 -12.65 7.95 13.53
CA LEU A 343 -13.74 7.83 12.55
C LEU A 343 -14.67 9.04 12.60
N LEU A 344 -15.05 9.51 13.79
CA LEU A 344 -15.89 10.71 13.88
C LEU A 344 -15.20 11.95 13.35
N ARG A 345 -13.89 12.15 13.61
CA ARG A 345 -13.16 13.27 12.98
C ARG A 345 -13.18 13.20 11.45
N LYS A 346 -13.14 11.99 10.89
CA LYS A 346 -13.18 11.78 9.44
C LYS A 346 -14.56 11.98 8.83
N TYR A 347 -15.62 11.55 9.52
CA TYR A 347 -16.95 11.40 8.92
C TYR A 347 -18.04 12.26 9.55
N ALA A 348 -17.76 13.01 10.63
CA ALA A 348 -18.71 13.93 11.25
C ALA A 348 -18.78 15.30 10.57
N SER A 349 -18.07 15.50 9.46
CA SER A 349 -18.17 16.66 8.59
C SER A 349 -18.82 16.28 7.25
N ILE A 350 -19.50 17.24 6.63
CA ILE A 350 -20.14 17.03 5.32
C ILE A 350 -19.04 16.98 4.25
N GLY A 351 -18.96 15.85 3.54
CA GLY A 351 -18.05 15.65 2.42
C GLY A 351 -18.15 16.74 1.37
N ARG A 352 -17.02 17.32 0.95
CA ARG A 352 -16.95 18.26 -0.16
C ARG A 352 -16.01 17.73 -1.24
N VAL A 353 -16.50 17.72 -2.48
CA VAL A 353 -15.71 17.44 -3.68
C VAL A 353 -15.69 18.71 -4.51
N LEU A 354 -14.51 19.21 -4.80
CA LEU A 354 -14.27 20.34 -5.66
C LEU A 354 -13.77 19.84 -7.02
N ASN A 355 -14.39 20.28 -8.09
CA ASN A 355 -13.88 20.10 -9.44
C ASN A 355 -13.61 21.47 -10.06
N TYR A 356 -12.49 21.60 -10.76
CA TYR A 356 -12.16 22.81 -11.53
C TYR A 356 -11.22 22.45 -12.69
N ALA A 357 -11.05 23.37 -13.64
CA ALA A 357 -10.07 23.24 -14.71
C ALA A 357 -9.05 24.40 -14.71
N THR A 358 -7.86 24.18 -15.24
CA THR A 358 -6.78 25.18 -15.36
C THR A 358 -5.89 24.89 -16.57
N PHE A 359 -5.11 25.87 -17.04
CA PHE A 359 -3.97 25.64 -17.96
C PHE A 359 -2.62 25.78 -17.25
N THR A 360 -2.61 25.91 -15.92
CA THR A 360 -1.37 26.03 -15.15
C THR A 360 -0.84 24.64 -14.77
N PRO A 361 0.39 24.29 -15.18
CA PRO A 361 0.95 22.96 -14.93
C PRO A 361 1.37 22.77 -13.46
N GLY A 362 1.77 21.53 -13.13
CA GLY A 362 2.45 21.17 -11.88
C GLY A 362 1.57 20.48 -10.82
N LEU A 363 0.27 20.33 -11.10
CA LEU A 363 -0.65 19.60 -10.24
C LEU A 363 -0.52 18.09 -10.43
N ARG A 364 -0.59 17.34 -9.33
CA ARG A 364 -0.57 15.87 -9.31
C ARG A 364 -1.49 15.33 -8.24
N ALA A 365 -1.97 14.09 -8.41
CA ALA A 365 -2.74 13.40 -7.38
C ALA A 365 -1.90 13.22 -6.10
N GLY A 366 -2.57 13.33 -4.95
CA GLY A 366 -1.94 13.28 -3.63
C GLY A 366 -1.44 14.62 -3.09
N GLN A 367 -1.36 15.68 -3.92
CA GLN A 367 -0.96 16.99 -3.44
C GLN A 367 -2.04 17.66 -2.57
N LEU A 368 -1.61 18.37 -1.53
CA LEU A 368 -2.45 19.26 -0.73
C LEU A 368 -2.41 20.66 -1.33
N GLN A 369 -3.57 21.16 -1.76
CA GLN A 369 -3.71 22.48 -2.32
C GLN A 369 -4.49 23.40 -1.38
N SER A 370 -3.97 24.61 -1.18
CA SER A 370 -4.69 25.68 -0.48
C SER A 370 -5.72 26.30 -1.43
N ILE A 371 -6.97 26.38 -0.98
CA ILE A 371 -8.11 26.84 -1.77
C ILE A 371 -8.89 27.90 -0.99
N ASN A 372 -9.03 29.08 -1.61
CA ASN A 372 -9.83 30.19 -1.12
C ASN A 372 -10.87 30.56 -2.18
N ILE A 373 -12.12 30.14 -1.97
CA ILE A 373 -13.25 30.46 -2.85
C ILE A 373 -14.45 30.87 -1.98
N PRO A 374 -14.47 32.12 -1.47
CA PRO A 374 -15.50 32.61 -0.57
C PRO A 374 -16.93 32.47 -1.11
N GLU A 375 -17.12 32.54 -2.42
CA GLU A 375 -18.42 32.37 -3.08
C GLU A 375 -19.03 30.98 -2.86
N HIS A 376 -18.19 29.98 -2.59
CA HIS A 376 -18.60 28.61 -2.23
C HIS A 376 -18.46 28.31 -0.74
N ASN A 377 -18.23 29.34 0.10
CA ASN A 377 -17.98 29.22 1.53
C ASN A 377 -16.80 28.27 1.82
N ILE A 378 -15.69 28.52 1.12
CA ILE A 378 -14.39 27.86 1.32
C ILE A 378 -13.36 28.96 1.57
N HIS A 379 -12.73 28.97 2.74
CA HIS A 379 -11.87 30.08 3.18
C HIS A 379 -10.48 29.62 3.61
N ASN A 380 -9.50 29.68 2.70
CA ASN A 380 -8.11 29.26 2.93
C ASN A 380 -8.01 27.83 3.49
N GLU A 381 -8.76 26.90 2.89
CA GLU A 381 -8.85 25.52 3.35
C GLU A 381 -7.96 24.62 2.50
N LEU A 382 -7.48 23.52 3.08
CA LEU A 382 -6.67 22.54 2.38
C LEU A 382 -7.55 21.43 1.79
N PHE A 383 -7.41 21.21 0.49
CA PHE A 383 -8.01 20.09 -0.22
C PHE A 383 -6.91 19.15 -0.71
N LEU A 384 -7.19 17.84 -0.67
CA LEU A 384 -6.34 16.82 -1.27
C LEU A 384 -6.76 16.62 -2.73
N ILE A 385 -5.84 16.79 -3.67
CA ILE A 385 -6.08 16.47 -5.07
C ILE A 385 -6.19 14.94 -5.19
N SER A 386 -7.40 14.43 -5.47
CA SER A 386 -7.64 13.00 -5.68
C SER A 386 -7.30 12.57 -7.11
N LYS A 387 -7.52 13.46 -8.08
CA LYS A 387 -7.35 13.15 -9.49
C LYS A 387 -6.99 14.39 -10.30
N VAL A 388 -6.10 14.21 -11.27
CA VAL A 388 -5.78 15.18 -12.31
C VAL A 388 -5.91 14.45 -13.65
N THR A 389 -6.76 14.97 -14.53
CA THR A 389 -6.83 14.55 -15.93
C THR A 389 -6.25 15.66 -16.78
N ILE A 390 -5.19 15.36 -17.51
CA ILE A 390 -4.52 16.30 -18.42
C ILE A 390 -4.92 15.93 -19.84
N SER A 391 -5.38 16.87 -20.64
CA SER A 391 -5.78 16.60 -22.03
C SER A 391 -5.29 17.68 -22.99
N ASP A 392 -5.03 17.30 -24.24
CA ASP A 392 -4.92 18.24 -25.34
C ASP A 392 -6.35 18.61 -25.80
N PRO A 393 -6.83 19.85 -25.62
CA PRO A 393 -8.15 20.26 -26.08
C PRO A 393 -8.21 20.47 -27.61
N GLY A 394 -7.10 20.27 -28.33
CA GLY A 394 -7.00 20.51 -29.76
C GLY A 394 -6.98 21.99 -30.14
N SER A 395 -6.73 22.88 -29.18
CA SER A 395 -6.68 24.34 -29.37
C SER A 395 -5.39 24.78 -30.07
N TRP A 396 -5.41 25.95 -30.71
CA TRP A 396 -4.27 26.45 -31.53
C TRP A 396 -3.08 26.95 -30.71
N ASP A 397 -3.28 27.16 -29.42
CA ASP A 397 -2.23 27.54 -28.48
C ASP A 397 -1.48 26.33 -27.89
N GLN A 398 -1.89 25.10 -28.22
CA GLN A 398 -1.28 23.83 -27.81
C GLN A 398 -1.08 23.70 -26.28
N ARG A 399 -1.92 24.38 -25.49
CA ARG A 399 -1.89 24.30 -24.04
C ARG A 399 -2.66 23.07 -23.58
N LEU A 400 -2.09 22.32 -22.65
CA LEU A 400 -2.80 21.23 -22.02
C LEU A 400 -3.80 21.75 -20.99
N ALA A 401 -5.03 21.23 -21.04
CA ALA A 401 -6.04 21.47 -20.03
C ALA A 401 -5.86 20.48 -18.87
N TYR A 402 -5.98 20.97 -17.65
CA TYR A 402 -5.92 20.17 -16.43
C TYR A 402 -7.28 20.21 -15.76
N GLU A 403 -7.98 19.08 -15.74
CA GLU A 403 -9.20 18.89 -14.96
C GLU A 403 -8.84 18.25 -13.63
N VAL A 404 -9.22 18.89 -12.54
CA VAL A 404 -8.76 18.52 -11.19
C VAL A 404 -9.97 18.22 -10.32
N GLU A 405 -9.93 17.04 -9.69
CA GLU A 405 -10.81 16.69 -8.58
C GLU A 405 -10.02 16.81 -7.28
N ALA A 406 -10.53 17.61 -6.36
CA ALA A 406 -9.97 17.79 -5.05
C ALA A 406 -11.02 17.51 -3.97
N LEU A 407 -10.61 16.76 -2.96
CA LEU A 407 -11.46 16.32 -1.87
C LEU A 407 -11.07 17.07 -0.60
N ASP A 408 -12.06 17.45 0.19
CA ASP A 408 -11.83 18.17 1.44
C ASP A 408 -10.97 17.37 2.42
N GLY A 409 -9.87 17.97 2.87
CA GLY A 409 -8.84 17.31 3.68
C GLY A 409 -9.33 16.76 5.02
N GLU A 410 -10.44 17.28 5.57
CA GLU A 410 -11.06 16.70 6.77
C GLU A 410 -11.79 15.38 6.42
N THR A 411 -12.43 15.33 5.26
CA THR A 411 -13.23 14.19 4.78
C THR A 411 -12.37 13.09 4.12
N VAL A 412 -11.22 13.46 3.55
CA VAL A 412 -10.14 12.50 3.18
C VAL A 412 -9.22 12.18 4.35
N GLY A 413 -9.67 12.52 5.56
CA GLY A 413 -9.54 11.58 6.64
C GLY A 413 -9.08 12.14 7.95
N GLY A 414 -8.88 13.46 8.12
CA GLY A 414 -8.17 13.96 9.30
C GLY A 414 -6.91 13.10 9.59
N TRP A 415 -6.34 12.53 8.52
CA TRP A 415 -5.57 11.28 8.54
C TRP A 415 -4.21 11.55 9.17
N THR A 416 -3.74 12.79 9.01
CA THR A 416 -2.52 13.34 9.58
C THR A 416 -2.52 13.27 11.11
N ASN A 417 -3.66 13.42 11.78
CA ASN A 417 -3.77 13.32 13.24
C ASN A 417 -4.16 11.92 13.71
N PHE A 418 -4.89 11.16 12.89
CA PHE A 418 -5.29 9.79 13.18
C PHE A 418 -4.12 8.79 13.00
N PHE A 419 -3.35 8.90 11.91
CA PHE A 419 -2.13 8.13 11.68
C PHE A 419 -1.00 8.60 12.58
N ARG A 420 -0.85 9.91 12.82
CA ARG A 420 0.11 10.38 13.84
C ARG A 420 -0.18 9.82 15.23
N LYS A 421 -1.45 9.59 15.58
CA LYS A 421 -1.81 8.91 16.84
C LYS A 421 -1.69 7.39 16.81
N LEU A 422 -1.87 6.74 15.65
CA LEU A 422 -1.48 5.33 15.47
C LEU A 422 0.04 5.16 15.57
N THR A 423 0.83 6.18 15.19
CA THR A 423 2.27 6.20 15.39
C THR A 423 2.73 6.59 16.80
N GLU A 424 1.91 7.34 17.54
CA GLU A 424 2.16 7.68 18.96
C GLU A 424 1.71 6.57 19.93
N ASN A 425 0.73 5.74 19.52
CA ASN A 425 0.44 4.51 20.23
C ASN A 425 1.55 3.50 19.92
N LYS A 426 2.18 3.01 20.98
CA LYS A 426 3.26 2.01 21.02
C LYS A 426 2.84 0.62 20.49
N ALA A 427 2.15 0.53 19.35
CA ALA A 427 2.07 -0.70 18.59
C ALA A 427 3.43 -0.91 17.93
N GLU A 428 4.09 -2.03 18.24
CA GLU A 428 5.38 -2.36 17.67
C GLU A 428 5.28 -2.39 16.14
N TYR A 429 6.11 -1.58 15.48
CA TYR A 429 6.20 -1.54 14.01
C TYR A 429 6.87 -2.81 13.51
N VAL A 430 6.07 -3.87 13.39
CA VAL A 430 6.50 -5.21 12.99
C VAL A 430 5.76 -5.65 11.74
N ILE A 431 6.48 -5.79 10.64
CA ILE A 431 6.01 -6.48 9.44
C ILE A 431 6.45 -7.95 9.56
N ARG A 432 5.49 -8.82 9.86
CA ARG A 432 5.60 -10.28 10.01
C ARG A 432 6.62 -10.72 11.08
N GLU A 433 6.11 -11.07 12.25
CA GLU A 433 6.96 -11.44 13.40
C GLU A 433 7.54 -12.86 13.31
N ASN A 434 6.82 -13.82 12.71
CA ASN A 434 7.09 -15.26 12.82
C ASN A 434 7.54 -15.93 11.50
N GLU A 435 8.04 -15.18 10.52
CA GLU A 435 8.53 -15.75 9.27
C GLU A 435 10.06 -15.91 9.26
N ILE A 436 10.54 -17.00 8.65
CA ILE A 436 11.97 -17.28 8.43
C ILE A 436 12.20 -17.28 6.92
N LEU A 437 13.01 -16.33 6.43
CA LEU A 437 13.42 -16.27 5.02
C LEU A 437 14.64 -17.17 4.77
N VAL A 438 14.53 -18.09 3.80
CA VAL A 438 15.64 -18.91 3.30
C VAL A 438 15.88 -18.55 1.82
N LYS A 439 17.01 -17.90 1.53
CA LYS A 439 17.46 -17.66 0.15
C LYS A 439 18.27 -18.85 -0.35
N LEU A 440 17.77 -19.57 -1.35
CA LEU A 440 18.50 -20.66 -2.00
C LEU A 440 19.07 -20.16 -3.34
N LEU A 441 20.35 -19.83 -3.35
CA LEU A 441 21.07 -19.41 -4.56
C LEU A 441 21.65 -20.64 -5.26
N THR A 442 21.12 -20.99 -6.43
CA THR A 442 21.67 -22.04 -7.30
C THR A 442 22.45 -21.41 -8.45
N PHE A 443 23.75 -21.64 -8.49
CA PHE A 443 24.59 -21.27 -9.63
C PHE A 443 24.52 -22.36 -10.70
N ARG A 444 24.21 -21.99 -11.95
CA ARG A 444 24.39 -22.86 -13.13
C ARG A 444 25.60 -22.35 -13.89
N ASP A 445 26.74 -23.02 -13.75
CA ASP A 445 27.89 -22.79 -14.63
C ASP A 445 27.60 -23.41 -16.00
N SER A 446 27.66 -22.59 -17.05
CA SER A 446 27.71 -23.06 -18.43
C SER A 446 29.15 -22.99 -18.93
N VAL A 447 29.77 -24.16 -19.10
CA VAL A 447 31.07 -24.26 -19.79
C VAL A 447 30.83 -24.32 -21.29
N MET A 448 31.24 -23.28 -22.01
CA MET A 448 31.40 -23.33 -23.46
C MET A 448 32.62 -24.21 -23.77
N LEU A 449 32.40 -25.43 -24.28
CA LEU A 449 33.48 -26.24 -24.84
C LEU A 449 33.92 -25.60 -26.17
N PRO A 450 35.22 -25.28 -26.36
CA PRO A 450 35.69 -24.79 -27.64
C PRO A 450 35.46 -25.86 -28.70
N LYS A 451 34.90 -25.42 -29.83
CA LYS A 451 34.74 -26.23 -31.04
C LYS A 451 36.13 -26.66 -31.52
N VAL A 452 36.35 -27.96 -31.68
CA VAL A 452 37.60 -28.48 -32.26
C VAL A 452 37.64 -28.06 -33.74
N GLU A 453 38.55 -27.17 -34.10
CA GLU A 453 38.79 -26.68 -35.47
C GLU A 453 40.17 -27.10 -35.99
N ASP A 454 40.63 -28.31 -35.64
CA ASP A 454 41.85 -28.86 -36.24
C ASP A 454 41.51 -29.94 -37.27
N ASP A 455 41.80 -29.63 -38.55
CA ASP A 455 41.78 -30.56 -39.67
C ASP A 455 42.78 -31.70 -39.42
N ILE A 456 42.28 -32.93 -39.28
CA ILE A 456 43.13 -34.10 -39.16
C ILE A 456 43.64 -34.46 -40.56
N THR A 457 44.88 -34.05 -40.88
CA THR A 457 45.54 -34.47 -42.13
C THR A 457 46.13 -35.87 -41.95
N TYR A 458 45.54 -36.89 -42.58
CA TYR A 458 46.12 -38.24 -42.63
C TYR A 458 47.08 -38.35 -43.81
N ASN A 459 48.39 -38.54 -43.55
CA ASN A 459 49.35 -38.92 -44.59
C ASN A 459 49.22 -40.42 -44.90
N LEU A 460 48.51 -40.76 -45.98
CA LEU A 460 48.36 -42.12 -46.45
C LEU A 460 49.68 -42.59 -47.09
N HIS A 461 50.45 -43.40 -46.37
CA HIS A 461 51.65 -44.01 -46.96
C HIS A 461 51.23 -45.25 -47.76
N GLN A 462 51.21 -45.14 -49.10
CA GLN A 462 51.11 -46.31 -49.97
C GLN A 462 52.51 -46.89 -50.19
N TYR A 463 52.72 -48.12 -49.73
CA TYR A 463 53.93 -48.90 -50.02
C TYR A 463 53.66 -49.86 -51.18
N LEU A 464 54.59 -49.94 -52.14
CA LEU A 464 54.53 -50.93 -53.21
C LEU A 464 54.91 -52.31 -52.64
N ILE A 465 53.97 -53.27 -52.70
CA ILE A 465 54.20 -54.66 -52.28
C ILE A 465 54.53 -55.49 -53.51
N CYS A 466 55.75 -56.02 -53.60
CA CYS A 466 56.19 -56.84 -54.73
C CYS A 466 56.20 -58.34 -54.35
N GLY A 467 55.03 -58.94 -54.16
CA GLY A 467 54.87 -60.40 -53.99
C GLY A 467 55.48 -60.99 -52.70
N ASN A 468 54.77 -61.95 -52.08
CA ASN A 468 55.12 -62.55 -50.78
C ASN A 468 55.49 -61.54 -49.68
N GLY A 469 54.68 -60.47 -49.55
CA GLY A 469 54.64 -59.63 -48.35
C GLY A 469 55.88 -58.78 -48.07
N THR A 470 56.79 -58.60 -49.04
CA THR A 470 57.99 -57.77 -48.85
C THR A 470 57.80 -56.40 -49.50
N ILE A 471 58.03 -55.33 -48.73
CA ILE A 471 58.00 -53.94 -49.21
C ILE A 471 59.35 -53.64 -49.88
N CYS A 472 59.34 -53.25 -51.15
CA CYS A 472 60.55 -53.02 -51.94
C CYS A 472 60.63 -51.54 -52.38
N GLY A 473 61.44 -50.75 -51.69
CA GLY A 473 61.84 -49.40 -52.12
C GLY A 473 61.51 -48.27 -51.15
N THR A 474 62.45 -47.35 -50.96
CA THR A 474 62.37 -46.17 -50.06
C THR A 474 62.08 -44.87 -50.81
N GLY A 475 61.36 -44.92 -51.94
CA GLY A 475 60.99 -43.75 -52.72
C GLY A 475 59.51 -43.42 -52.57
N VAL A 476 59.19 -42.31 -51.91
CA VAL A 476 57.85 -41.71 -51.96
C VAL A 476 57.64 -41.17 -53.38
N MET A 477 56.67 -41.70 -54.13
CA MET A 477 56.14 -40.98 -55.28
C MET A 477 55.26 -39.86 -54.74
N ILE A 478 55.59 -38.61 -55.08
CA ILE A 478 54.79 -37.43 -54.72
C ILE A 478 53.49 -37.46 -55.53
#